data_AF-A0A822EJB4-F1
#
_entry.id   AF-A0A822EJB4-F1
#
_cell.length_a   1.000
_cell.length_b   1.000
_cell.length_c   1.000
_cell.angle_alpha   90.00
_cell.angle_beta   90.00
_cell.angle_gamma   90.00
#
_symmetry.space_group_name_H-M   'P 1'
#
loop_
_entity.id
_entity.type
_entity.pdbx_description
1 polymer ?
#
loop_
_entity_poly.entity_id
_entity_poly.type
_entity_poly.pdbx_seq_one_letter_code
_entity_poly.pdbx_strand_id
1 'polypeptide(L)' 'MVMNIASGMRKIHEHRMIHRDIRPDNILVNENYVAEIGDMGIARVIDPLNHHTQIGCA' A
#
# COMPACT_ATOMS: atom_id res chain seq x y z
N MET A 1 7.30 3.38 14.57
CA MET A 1 7.54 3.19 13.13
C MET A 1 6.75 2.01 12.54
N VAL A 2 7.07 0.75 12.89
CA VAL A 2 6.39 -0.45 12.33
C VAL A 2 4.87 -0.45 12.57
N MET A 3 4.41 -0.01 13.74
CA MET A 3 2.96 0.09 14.04
C MET A 3 2.21 1.06 13.12
N ASN A 4 2.87 2.13 12.69
CA ASN A 4 2.26 3.12 11.79
C ASN A 4 2.14 2.52 10.39
N ILE A 5 3.17 1.81 9.92
CA ILE A 5 3.16 1.07 8.66
C ILE A 5 2.06 0.00 8.68
N ALA A 6 1.97 -0.80 9.74
CA ALA A 6 0.92 -1.82 9.86
C ALA A 6 -0.49 -1.20 9.88
N SER A 7 -0.66 -0.07 10.58
CA SER A 7 -1.93 0.65 10.62
C SER A 7 -2.30 1.26 9.27
N GLY A 8 -1.33 1.80 8.53
CA GLY A 8 -1.50 2.28 7.16
C GLY A 8 -1.91 1.16 6.20
N MET A 9 -1.23 0.00 6.29
CA MET A 9 -1.57 -1.18 5.48
C MET A 9 -2.98 -1.68 5.74
N ARG A 10 -3.42 -1.69 7.01
CA ARG A 10 -4.80 -2.02 7.34
C ARG A 10 -5.78 -1.07 6.66
N LYS A 11 -5.54 0.24 6.69
CA LYS A 11 -6.40 1.23 6.01
C LYS A 11 -6.47 1.00 4.50
N ILE A 12 -5.34 0.69 3.86
CA ILE A 12 -5.31 0.37 2.42
C ILE A 12 -6.19 -0.84 2.11
N HIS A 13 -6.09 -1.89 2.92
CA HIS A 13 -6.88 -3.11 2.74
C HIS A 13 -8.38 -2.91 3.05
N GLU A 14 -8.73 -2.06 4.00
CA GLU A 14 -10.13 -1.67 4.28
C GLU A 14 -10.80 -1.03 3.05
N HIS A 15 -10.02 -0.33 2.21
CA HIS A 15 -10.46 0.22 0.93
C HIS A 15 -10.42 -0.78 -0.22
N ARG A 16 -10.26 -2.08 0.08
CA ARG A 16 -10.09 -3.17 -0.89
C ARG A 16 -8.96 -2.89 -1.89
N MET A 17 -7.88 -2.26 -1.46
CA MET A 17 -6.71 -2.02 -2.30
C MET A 17 -5.54 -2.91 -1.88
N ILE A 18 -4.69 -3.28 -2.83
CA ILE A 18 -3.39 -3.89 -2.58
C ILE A 18 -2.31 -2.90 -3.04
N HIS A 19 -1.38 -2.56 -2.16
CA HIS A 19 -0.28 -1.63 -2.44
C HIS A 19 0.73 -2.19 -3.46
N ARG A 20 1.09 -3.47 -3.32
CA ARG A 20 2.04 -4.23 -4.16
C ARG A 20 3.51 -3.79 -4.17
N ASP A 21 3.86 -2.59 -3.70
CA ASP A 21 5.26 -2.13 -3.59
C ASP A 21 5.64 -1.66 -2.17
N ILE A 22 5.51 -2.54 -1.18
CA ILE A 22 5.90 -2.19 0.20
C ILE A 22 7.39 -2.42 0.38
N ARG A 23 8.13 -1.30 0.42
CA ARG A 23 9.58 -1.23 0.63
C ARG A 23 9.96 0.07 1.35
N PRO A 24 11.14 0.13 2.01
CA PRO A 24 11.55 1.33 2.77
C PRO A 24 11.55 2.62 1.97
N ASP A 25 11.88 2.57 0.68
CA ASP A 25 11.86 3.71 -0.25
C ASP A 25 10.48 4.38 -0.35
N ASN A 26 9.41 3.61 -0.13
CA ASN A 26 8.01 4.06 -0.17
C ASN A 26 7.43 4.34 1.22
N ILE A 27 8.26 4.35 2.27
CA ILE A 27 7.85 4.74 3.62
C ILE A 27 8.35 6.16 3.89
N LEU A 28 7.42 7.11 3.91
CA LEU A 28 7.71 8.50 4.21
C LEU A 28 7.66 8.71 5.73
N VAL A 29 8.50 9.60 6.24
CA VAL A 29 8.52 9.96 7.67
C VAL A 29 8.38 11.47 7.77
N ASN A 30 7.37 11.92 8.54
CA ASN A 30 7.16 13.34 8.77
C ASN A 30 8.00 13.87 9.96
N GLU A 31 7.93 15.17 10.20
CA GLU A 31 8.66 15.87 11.28
C GLU A 31 8.39 15.35 12.70
N ASN A 32 7.27 14.65 12.89
CA ASN A 32 6.89 14.02 14.16
C ASN A 32 7.35 12.56 14.27
N TYR A 33 8.24 12.11 13.38
CA TYR A 33 8.71 10.72 13.29
C TYR A 33 7.59 9.69 13.06
N VAL A 34 6.48 10.12 12.46
CA VAL A 34 5.37 9.23 12.08
C VAL A 34 5.63 8.72 10.67
N ALA A 35 5.72 7.39 10.54
CA ALA A 35 5.80 6.73 9.23
C ALA A 35 4.43 6.65 8.53
N GLU A 36 4.42 6.98 7.25
CA GLU A 36 3.27 6.95 6.34
C GLU A 36 3.63 6.17 5.07
N ILE A 37 2.65 5.48 4.49
CA ILE A 37 2.85 4.68 3.27
C ILE A 37 2.64 5.59 2.05
N GLY A 38 3.65 5.71 1.21
CA GLY A 38 3.64 6.46 -0.04
C GLY A 38 3.72 5.54 -1.28
N ASP A 39 3.66 6.16 -2.45
CA ASP A 39 3.69 5.52 -3.78
C ASP A 39 2.62 4.44 -4.05
N MET A 40 1.48 4.91 -4.57
CA MET A 40 0.36 4.07 -5.01
C MET A 40 0.40 3.77 -6.51
N GLY A 41 1.52 4.01 -7.20
CA GLY A 41 1.61 3.94 -8.67
C GLY A 41 1.26 2.57 -9.26
N ILE A 42 1.48 1.51 -8.49
CA ILE A 42 1.09 0.14 -8.86
C ILE A 42 -0.02 -0.44 -7.98
N ALA A 43 -0.70 0.38 -7.17
CA ALA A 43 -1.80 -0.11 -6.36
C ALA A 43 -2.96 -0.63 -7.23
N ARG A 44 -3.72 -1.58 -6.70
CA ARG A 44 -4.87 -2.19 -7.41
C ARG A 44 -6.05 -2.36 -6.46
N VAL A 45 -7.23 -1.97 -6.93
CA VAL A 45 -8.50 -2.32 -6.28
C VAL A 45 -8.78 -3.80 -6.53
N ILE A 46 -9.14 -4.51 -5.48
CA ILE A 46 -9.58 -5.90 -5.51
C ILE A 46 -11.05 -5.89 -5.95
N ASP A 47 -11.30 -6.39 -7.14
CA ASP A 47 -12.64 -6.74 -7.58
C ASP A 47 -12.96 -8.17 -7.10
N PRO A 48 -13.95 -8.38 -6.22
CA PRO A 48 -14.31 -9.71 -5.73
C PRO A 48 -14.81 -10.67 -6.82
N LEU A 49 -15.12 -10.19 -8.03
CA LEU A 49 -15.50 -11.02 -9.18
C LEU A 49 -14.31 -11.38 -10.09
N ASN A 50 -13.16 -10.70 -9.94
CA ASN A 50 -11.97 -10.90 -10.77
C ASN A 50 -10.77 -11.24 -9.88
N HIS A 51 -10.57 -12.52 -9.59
CA HIS A 51 -9.38 -13.03 -8.90
C HIS A 51 -8.09 -12.97 -9.74
N HIS A 52 -8.11 -12.34 -10.92
CA HIS A 52 -6.94 -12.16 -11.78
C HIS A 52 -6.16 -10.91 -11.39
N THR A 53 -5.07 -11.10 -10.65
CA THR A 53 -4.08 -10.03 -10.46
C THR A 53 -3.16 -10.01 -11.68
N GLN A 54 -3.41 -9.08 -12.61
CA GLN A 54 -2.50 -8.85 -13.73
C GLN A 54 -1.21 -8.21 -13.21
N ILE A 55 -0.11 -8.95 -13.32
CA ILE A 55 1.25 -8.44 -13.15
C ILE A 55 1.52 -7.58 -14.38
N GLY A 56 1.73 -6.28 -14.19
CA GLY A 56 1.92 -5.34 -15.30
C GLY A 56 3.24 -5.62 -16.04
N CYS A 57 3.13 -5.88 -17.33
CA CYS A 57 4.16 -5.62 -18.34
C CYS A 57 3.44 -5.07 -19.58
N ALA A 58 3.60 -3.76 -19.81
CA ALA A 58 3.57 -3.08 -21.09
C ALA A 58 4.28 -1.74 -20.89
#